data_AF-A0AAW2PD62-F1
#
_entry.id   AF-A0AAW2PD62-F1
#
_cell.length_a   1.000
_cell.length_b   1.000
_cell.length_c   1.000
_cell.angle_alpha   90.00
_cell.angle_beta   90.00
_cell.angle_gamma   90.00
#
_symmetry.space_group_name_H-M   'P 1'
#
loop_
_entity.id
_entity.type
_entity.pdbx_description
1 polymer ?
#
loop_
_entity_poly.entity_id
_entity_poly.type
_entity_poly.pdbx_seq_one_letter_code
_entity_poly.pdbx_strand_id
1 'polypeptide(L)'
;MATVNVIKSCLDSVRQISENIKDAIVYLDAGSTESFQFLGAFPLFLELGARAVCSLENMSALDKVVDWNTNSDPARKIVVITSRLLSDAHRYILRCLSTLQNVHLCAIYTSISEVAHSAYPDSPLGPDAFHEYECLLNQDYEELVKKRETNVSGNSGVKESTASEDEGWSDFTSIEDDISRFNDIPSAKVPQEDYSIGSSEDAGEKLMVSVHHFPLILCPFSPRVFVLPSEGSVAEASLSVEHENSISSGLPPLSTGKIADTEDFSPGATLTAQFLYHLALKMDLKLEIFSG
;
A
#
# COMPACT_ATOMS: atom_id res chain seq x y z
N MET A 1 -18.14 14.08 -30.30
CA MET A 1 -17.13 13.43 -29.45
C MET A 1 -17.74 13.21 -28.08
N ALA A 2 -17.75 11.98 -27.57
CA ALA A 2 -18.11 11.74 -26.17
C ALA A 2 -17.07 12.45 -25.29
N THR A 3 -17.51 13.31 -24.38
CA THR A 3 -16.61 13.98 -23.45
C THR A 3 -16.36 13.06 -22.26
N VAL A 4 -15.12 12.61 -22.08
CA VAL A 4 -14.74 11.83 -20.90
C VAL A 4 -14.79 12.74 -19.66
N ASN A 5 -15.40 12.25 -18.59
CA ASN A 5 -15.35 12.87 -17.28
C ASN A 5 -14.32 12.10 -16.44
N VAL A 6 -13.13 12.69 -16.29
CA VAL A 6 -11.99 12.06 -15.60
C VAL A 6 -12.35 11.69 -14.16
N ILE A 7 -13.01 12.59 -13.43
CA ILE A 7 -13.46 12.37 -12.04
C ILE A 7 -14.37 11.14 -11.98
N LYS A 8 -15.37 11.07 -12.86
CA LYS A 8 -16.30 9.93 -12.90
C LYS A 8 -15.56 8.63 -13.22
N SER A 9 -14.65 8.64 -14.20
CA SER A 9 -13.87 7.46 -14.59
C SER A 9 -13.01 6.92 -13.44
N CYS A 10 -12.41 7.80 -12.65
CA CYS A 10 -11.62 7.43 -11.47
C CYS A 10 -12.51 6.82 -10.37
N LEU A 11 -13.63 7.47 -10.03
CA LEU A 11 -14.57 6.94 -9.04
C LEU A 11 -15.17 5.59 -9.46
N ASP A 12 -15.53 5.43 -10.74
CA ASP A 12 -16.05 4.17 -11.26
C ASP A 12 -15.00 3.05 -11.21
N SER A 13 -13.70 3.39 -11.28
CA SER A 13 -12.63 2.41 -11.13
C SER A 13 -12.39 2.02 -9.68
N VAL A 14 -12.53 2.94 -8.73
CA VAL A 14 -12.57 2.58 -7.30
C VAL A 14 -13.75 1.65 -7.01
N ARG A 15 -14.91 1.85 -7.65
CA ARG A 15 -16.06 0.93 -7.52
C ARG A 15 -15.79 -0.47 -8.09
N GLN A 16 -14.95 -0.61 -9.12
CA GLN A 16 -14.59 -1.91 -9.69
C GLN A 16 -13.84 -2.80 -8.70
N ILE A 17 -13.16 -2.22 -7.71
CA ILE A 17 -12.41 -2.94 -6.68
C ILE A 17 -13.17 -2.99 -5.33
N SER A 18 -14.48 -2.71 -5.35
CA SER A 18 -15.34 -2.67 -4.16
C SER A 18 -15.33 -3.97 -3.36
N GLU A 19 -15.32 -5.12 -4.03
CA GLU A 19 -15.24 -6.43 -3.37
C GLU A 19 -13.95 -6.58 -2.56
N ASN A 20 -12.83 -6.01 -3.02
CA ASN A 20 -11.57 -6.01 -2.26
C ASN A 20 -11.58 -4.96 -1.14
N ILE A 21 -12.22 -3.81 -1.33
CA ILE A 21 -12.32 -2.74 -0.33
C ILE A 21 -13.23 -3.14 0.85
N LYS A 22 -14.32 -3.83 0.57
CA LYS A 22 -15.31 -4.20 1.58
C LYS A 22 -14.66 -4.97 2.73
N ASP A 23 -14.95 -4.52 3.94
CA ASP A 23 -14.46 -5.03 5.22
C ASP A 23 -12.93 -4.94 5.39
N ALA A 24 -12.22 -4.20 4.53
CA ALA A 24 -10.76 -4.07 4.57
C ALA A 24 -10.28 -2.80 5.28
N ILE A 25 -9.06 -2.83 5.78
CA ILE A 25 -8.29 -1.62 6.10
C ILE A 25 -7.54 -1.20 4.82
N VAL A 26 -7.81 0.01 4.34
CA VAL A 26 -7.20 0.54 3.12
C VAL A 26 -5.97 1.37 3.49
N TYR A 27 -4.79 0.96 3.05
CA TYR A 27 -3.55 1.71 3.19
C TYR A 27 -3.20 2.41 1.89
N LEU A 28 -2.91 3.70 1.98
CA LEU A 28 -2.54 4.56 0.86
C LEU A 28 -1.14 5.11 1.09
N ASP A 29 -0.29 5.05 0.08
CA ASP A 29 0.94 5.85 0.09
C ASP A 29 0.65 7.34 -0.15
N ALA A 30 1.68 8.19 -0.03
CA ALA A 30 1.54 9.63 -0.14
C ALA A 30 0.92 10.07 -1.48
N GLY A 31 1.40 9.52 -2.60
CA GLY A 31 0.90 9.88 -3.94
C GLY A 31 -0.54 9.39 -4.20
N SER A 32 -0.89 8.19 -3.72
CA SER A 32 -2.28 7.70 -3.75
C SER A 32 -3.19 8.54 -2.86
N THR A 33 -2.72 8.91 -1.67
CA THR A 33 -3.45 9.75 -0.72
C THR A 33 -3.78 11.10 -1.35
N GLU A 34 -2.79 11.76 -1.95
CA GLU A 34 -2.98 13.04 -2.66
C GLU A 34 -4.03 12.90 -3.77
N SER A 35 -3.88 11.89 -4.63
CA SER A 35 -4.80 11.63 -5.75
C SER A 35 -6.23 11.41 -5.27
N PHE A 36 -6.43 10.59 -4.24
CA PHE A 36 -7.74 10.29 -3.68
C PHE A 36 -8.34 11.46 -2.90
N GLN A 37 -7.52 12.33 -2.32
CA GLN A 37 -7.97 13.58 -1.72
C GLN A 37 -8.57 14.52 -2.77
N PHE A 38 -7.87 14.74 -3.90
CA PHE A 38 -8.38 15.56 -5.01
C PHE A 38 -9.61 14.94 -5.68
N LEU A 39 -9.66 13.62 -5.77
CA LEU A 39 -10.82 12.90 -6.30
C LEU A 39 -12.04 13.00 -5.38
N GLY A 40 -11.85 13.31 -4.10
CA GLY A 40 -12.90 13.20 -3.08
C GLY A 40 -13.31 11.75 -2.83
N ALA A 41 -12.36 10.82 -2.87
CA ALA A 41 -12.63 9.38 -2.83
C ALA A 41 -12.76 8.79 -1.41
N PHE A 42 -12.34 9.50 -0.35
CA PHE A 42 -12.45 8.97 1.02
C PHE A 42 -13.88 8.62 1.43
N PRO A 43 -14.91 9.46 1.16
CA PRO A 43 -16.29 9.06 1.40
C PRO A 43 -16.70 7.80 0.62
N LEU A 44 -16.19 7.62 -0.60
CA LEU A 44 -16.47 6.45 -1.41
C LEU A 44 -15.83 5.18 -0.82
N PHE A 45 -14.59 5.24 -0.32
CA PHE A 45 -13.98 4.08 0.36
C PHE A 45 -14.83 3.61 1.55
N LEU A 46 -15.34 4.55 2.35
CA LEU A 46 -16.22 4.24 3.48
C LEU A 46 -17.61 3.73 3.02
N GLU A 47 -18.17 4.31 1.96
CA GLU A 47 -19.42 3.83 1.32
C GLU A 47 -19.29 2.38 0.82
N LEU A 48 -18.13 2.02 0.28
CA LEU A 48 -17.81 0.66 -0.18
C LEU A 48 -17.52 -0.33 0.96
N GLY A 49 -17.51 0.12 2.21
CA GLY A 49 -17.34 -0.72 3.38
C GLY A 49 -15.89 -0.86 3.86
N ALA A 50 -14.99 0.05 3.50
CA ALA A 50 -13.67 0.13 4.14
C ALA A 50 -13.84 0.39 5.64
N ARG A 51 -13.11 -0.35 6.48
CA ARG A 51 -13.12 -0.16 7.94
C ARG A 51 -12.37 1.11 8.35
N ALA A 52 -11.25 1.36 7.67
CA ALA A 52 -10.48 2.59 7.78
C ALA A 52 -9.72 2.86 6.49
N VAL A 53 -9.30 4.11 6.34
CA VAL A 53 -8.32 4.54 5.32
C VAL A 53 -7.13 5.14 6.08
N CYS A 54 -5.97 4.54 5.92
CA CYS A 54 -4.75 4.83 6.68
C CYS A 54 -3.58 5.17 5.74
N SER A 55 -2.56 5.87 6.28
CA SER A 55 -1.30 6.10 5.56
C SER A 55 -0.40 4.88 5.67
N LEU A 56 0.20 4.48 4.54
CA LEU A 56 1.14 3.37 4.45
C LEU A 56 2.48 3.73 5.13
N GLU A 57 2.95 4.97 4.96
CA GLU A 57 4.20 5.48 5.53
C GLU A 57 4.07 5.83 7.03
N ASN A 58 2.89 6.28 7.45
CA ASN A 58 2.62 6.72 8.82
C ASN A 58 1.66 5.77 9.56
N MET A 59 1.90 4.46 9.43
CA MET A 59 1.14 3.45 10.14
C MET A 59 1.16 3.70 11.66
N SER A 60 -0.02 3.69 12.28
CA SER A 60 -0.18 3.93 13.72
C SER A 60 -0.62 2.67 14.46
N ALA A 61 -0.30 2.58 15.76
CA ALA A 61 -0.84 1.53 16.63
C ALA A 61 -2.38 1.59 16.73
N LEU A 62 -2.98 2.75 16.47
CA LEU A 62 -4.43 2.94 16.43
C LEU A 62 -5.09 2.18 15.28
N ASP A 63 -4.35 1.86 14.20
CA ASP A 63 -4.87 1.08 13.08
C ASP A 63 -5.31 -0.33 13.52
N LYS A 64 -4.74 -0.84 14.63
CA LYS A 64 -5.14 -2.12 15.23
C LYS A 64 -6.50 -2.08 15.90
N VAL A 65 -6.95 -0.90 16.30
CA VAL A 65 -8.15 -0.66 17.15
C VAL A 65 -9.39 -0.41 16.29
N VAL A 66 -9.23 -0.32 14.96
CA VAL A 66 -10.31 -0.09 13.98
C VAL A 66 -11.39 -1.20 14.00
N ASP A 67 -11.16 -2.33 14.70
CA ASP A 67 -12.15 -3.39 14.97
C ASP A 67 -13.25 -2.99 15.97
N TRP A 68 -13.87 -1.81 15.79
CA TRP A 68 -14.71 -1.22 16.83
C TRP A 68 -16.05 -1.94 17.11
N ASN A 69 -16.46 -2.99 16.36
CA ASN A 69 -17.69 -3.71 16.75
C ASN A 69 -18.05 -5.06 16.05
N THR A 70 -17.12 -5.83 15.48
CA THR A 70 -17.50 -7.14 14.88
C THR A 70 -17.24 -8.28 15.85
N ASN A 71 -18.30 -8.80 16.48
CA ASN A 71 -18.30 -9.98 17.36
C ASN A 71 -17.97 -11.32 16.67
N SER A 72 -17.61 -11.28 15.39
CA SER A 72 -17.01 -12.40 14.65
C SER A 72 -15.62 -11.94 14.30
N ASP A 73 -14.57 -12.70 14.63
CA ASP A 73 -13.20 -12.46 14.21
C ASP A 73 -13.08 -12.82 12.72
N PRO A 74 -13.17 -11.86 11.78
CA PRO A 74 -13.07 -12.16 10.37
C PRO A 74 -11.60 -11.93 10.03
N ALA A 75 -10.92 -12.97 9.56
CA ALA A 75 -9.62 -12.89 8.94
C ALA A 75 -9.30 -11.47 8.39
N ARG A 76 -8.30 -10.76 8.96
CA ARG A 76 -8.11 -9.34 8.63
C ARG A 76 -7.73 -9.21 7.17
N LYS A 77 -8.46 -8.35 6.48
CA LYS A 77 -8.27 -8.03 5.08
C LYS A 77 -7.66 -6.64 4.97
N ILE A 78 -6.58 -6.54 4.22
CA ILE A 78 -5.95 -5.25 3.90
C ILE A 78 -5.94 -5.03 2.40
N VAL A 79 -6.10 -3.76 2.04
CA VAL A 79 -5.90 -3.30 0.67
C VAL A 79 -4.82 -2.25 0.71
N VAL A 80 -3.74 -2.42 -0.05
CA VAL A 80 -2.73 -1.39 -0.24
C VAL A 80 -2.94 -0.78 -1.62
N ILE A 81 -3.05 0.54 -1.72
CA ILE A 81 -3.02 1.26 -2.99
C ILE A 81 -1.78 2.13 -3.01
N THR A 82 -0.92 1.93 -4.01
CA THR A 82 0.37 2.59 -4.12
C THR A 82 0.60 3.17 -5.51
N SER A 83 1.23 4.34 -5.54
CA SER A 83 1.77 4.97 -6.75
C SER A 83 3.27 4.76 -6.93
N ARG A 84 3.91 3.95 -6.08
CA ARG A 84 5.36 3.70 -6.06
C ARG A 84 5.72 2.36 -6.70
N LEU A 85 7.01 2.18 -6.97
CA LEU A 85 7.55 0.85 -7.29
C LEU A 85 7.27 -0.12 -6.12
N LEU A 86 6.92 -1.37 -6.43
CA LEU A 86 6.61 -2.38 -5.43
C LEU A 86 7.81 -2.65 -4.52
N SER A 87 9.02 -2.63 -5.06
CA SER A 87 10.28 -2.67 -4.31
C SER A 87 10.38 -1.58 -3.25
N ASP A 88 9.92 -0.36 -3.57
CA ASP A 88 10.04 0.80 -2.70
C ASP A 88 8.94 0.81 -1.64
N ALA A 89 7.74 0.35 -2.01
CA ALA A 89 6.61 0.18 -1.12
C ALA A 89 6.81 -1.00 -0.15
N HIS A 90 7.64 -1.97 -0.52
CA HIS A 90 7.81 -3.25 0.17
C HIS A 90 8.01 -3.12 1.67
N ARG A 91 8.96 -2.29 2.10
CA ARG A 91 9.26 -2.10 3.54
C ARG A 91 8.04 -1.64 4.35
N TYR A 92 7.18 -0.82 3.75
CA TYR A 92 6.01 -0.28 4.43
C TYR A 92 4.87 -1.32 4.45
N ILE A 93 4.69 -2.05 3.35
CA ILE A 93 3.70 -3.13 3.25
C ILE A 93 4.04 -4.25 4.24
N LEU A 94 5.30 -4.68 4.29
CA LEU A 94 5.76 -5.70 5.22
C LEU A 94 5.63 -5.24 6.68
N ARG A 95 5.94 -3.97 6.98
CA ARG A 95 5.70 -3.37 8.30
C ARG A 95 4.22 -3.40 8.68
N CYS A 96 3.32 -3.04 7.75
CA CYS A 96 1.88 -3.09 7.95
C CYS A 96 1.40 -4.50 8.31
N LEU A 97 1.73 -5.50 7.48
CA LEU A 97 1.41 -6.91 7.70
C LEU A 97 1.91 -7.39 9.06
N SER A 98 3.19 -7.12 9.36
CA SER A 98 3.81 -7.56 10.60
C SER A 98 3.17 -6.94 11.85
N THR A 99 2.57 -5.75 11.74
CA THR A 99 2.02 -5.03 12.89
C THR A 99 0.59 -5.47 13.20
N LEU A 100 -0.21 -5.80 12.17
CA LEU A 100 -1.60 -6.24 12.30
C LEU A 100 -1.75 -7.71 12.76
N GLN A 101 -0.72 -8.54 12.60
CA GLN A 101 -0.54 -9.91 13.13
C GLN A 101 -1.51 -10.99 12.62
N ASN A 102 -2.76 -10.66 12.27
CA ASN A 102 -3.79 -11.62 11.83
C ASN A 102 -4.33 -11.28 10.43
N VAL A 103 -3.44 -10.86 9.52
CA VAL A 103 -3.83 -10.57 8.14
C VAL A 103 -3.76 -11.85 7.32
N HIS A 104 -4.87 -12.20 6.67
CA HIS A 104 -4.95 -13.38 5.80
C HIS A 104 -5.15 -13.00 4.34
N LEU A 105 -5.65 -11.80 4.06
CA LEU A 105 -5.91 -11.31 2.71
C LEU A 105 -5.20 -9.95 2.54
N CYS A 106 -4.25 -9.88 1.61
CA CYS A 106 -3.57 -8.66 1.23
C CYS A 106 -3.71 -8.44 -0.28
N ALA A 107 -4.55 -7.49 -0.67
CA ALA A 107 -4.66 -7.08 -2.07
C ALA A 107 -3.86 -5.79 -2.30
N ILE A 108 -2.99 -5.77 -3.30
CA ILE A 108 -2.12 -4.64 -3.60
C ILE A 108 -2.50 -4.10 -4.98
N TYR A 109 -2.83 -2.82 -5.04
CA TYR A 109 -3.13 -2.08 -6.26
C TYR A 109 -2.04 -1.07 -6.53
N THR A 110 -1.31 -1.24 -7.62
CA THR A 110 -0.22 -0.33 -8.03
C THR A 110 -0.61 0.46 -9.28
N SER A 111 -0.28 1.75 -9.36
CA SER A 111 -0.45 2.50 -10.62
C SER A 111 0.58 2.13 -11.68
N ILE A 112 1.67 1.50 -11.28
CA ILE A 112 2.75 1.06 -12.17
C ILE A 112 2.38 -0.33 -12.70
N SER A 113 2.41 -0.49 -14.02
CA SER A 113 2.10 -1.78 -14.63
C SER A 113 3.21 -2.80 -14.41
N GLU A 114 2.88 -4.09 -14.52
CA GLU A 114 3.82 -5.20 -14.38
C GLU A 114 5.07 -5.05 -15.26
N VAL A 115 4.87 -4.79 -16.55
CA VAL A 115 5.97 -4.59 -17.51
C VAL A 115 6.84 -3.38 -17.14
N ALA A 116 6.26 -2.37 -16.50
CA ALA A 116 6.99 -1.20 -16.03
C ALA A 116 7.87 -1.53 -14.82
N HIS A 117 7.40 -2.37 -13.89
CA HIS A 117 8.23 -2.90 -12.82
C HIS A 117 9.38 -3.75 -13.36
N SER A 118 9.13 -4.59 -14.37
CA SER A 118 10.17 -5.45 -14.96
C SER A 118 11.21 -4.68 -15.77
N ALA A 119 10.80 -3.56 -16.39
CA ALA A 119 11.67 -2.76 -17.24
C ALA A 119 12.52 -1.75 -16.45
N TYR A 120 12.25 -1.59 -15.16
CA TYR A 120 13.01 -0.66 -14.33
C TYR A 120 14.40 -1.25 -14.00
N PRO A 121 15.52 -0.57 -14.32
CA PRO A 121 16.86 -1.16 -14.26
C PRO A 121 17.29 -1.66 -12.88
N ASP A 122 16.84 -0.99 -11.81
CA ASP A 122 17.17 -1.34 -10.43
C ASP A 122 16.07 -2.21 -9.77
N SER A 123 15.08 -2.65 -10.54
CA SER A 123 14.02 -3.51 -10.01
C SER A 123 14.57 -4.91 -9.76
N PRO A 124 14.33 -5.47 -8.56
CA PRO A 124 14.64 -6.87 -8.31
C PRO A 124 13.63 -7.83 -8.99
N LEU A 125 12.58 -7.29 -9.63
CA LEU A 125 11.48 -8.05 -10.20
C LEU A 125 11.71 -8.29 -11.69
N GLY A 126 11.52 -9.54 -12.12
CA GLY A 126 11.61 -9.99 -13.49
C GLY A 126 10.35 -9.73 -14.31
N PRO A 127 10.20 -10.40 -15.49
CA PRO A 127 9.09 -10.20 -16.41
C PRO A 127 7.69 -10.49 -15.85
N ASP A 128 7.60 -11.33 -14.82
CA ASP A 128 6.37 -11.70 -14.10
C ASP A 128 6.32 -10.96 -12.75
N ALA A 129 6.57 -9.65 -12.79
CA ALA A 129 6.90 -8.84 -11.62
C ALA A 129 5.81 -8.89 -10.53
N PHE A 130 4.53 -9.03 -10.89
CA PHE A 130 3.46 -9.11 -9.91
C PHE A 130 3.48 -10.44 -9.17
N HIS A 131 3.57 -11.56 -9.89
CA HIS A 131 3.63 -12.88 -9.27
C HIS A 131 4.93 -13.08 -8.46
N GLU A 132 6.05 -12.61 -8.98
CA GLU A 132 7.34 -12.62 -8.25
C GLU A 132 7.24 -11.83 -6.94
N TYR A 133 6.60 -10.65 -6.96
CA TYR A 133 6.40 -9.86 -5.76
C TYR A 133 5.43 -10.51 -4.76
N GLU A 134 4.36 -11.16 -5.23
CA GLU A 134 3.47 -11.97 -4.37
C GLU A 134 4.23 -13.06 -3.63
N CYS A 135 5.12 -13.77 -4.33
CA CYS A 135 5.95 -14.82 -3.74
C CYS A 135 6.95 -14.25 -2.73
N LEU A 136 7.64 -13.17 -3.10
CA LEU A 136 8.60 -12.47 -2.24
C LEU A 136 7.95 -11.98 -0.95
N LEU A 137 6.82 -11.29 -1.04
CA LEU A 137 6.13 -10.74 0.14
C LEU A 137 5.64 -11.83 1.08
N ASN A 138 5.13 -12.95 0.54
CA ASN A 138 4.74 -14.10 1.34
C ASN A 138 5.94 -14.72 2.07
N GLN A 139 7.06 -14.91 1.37
CA GLN A 139 8.28 -15.45 1.95
C GLN A 139 8.79 -14.55 3.09
N ASP A 140 8.94 -13.25 2.84
CA ASP A 140 9.44 -12.30 3.83
C ASP A 140 8.50 -12.19 5.04
N TYR A 141 7.19 -12.25 4.81
CA TYR A 141 6.21 -12.30 5.90
C TYR A 141 6.34 -13.58 6.74
N GLU A 142 6.44 -14.75 6.11
CA GLU A 142 6.65 -16.02 6.82
C GLU A 142 7.95 -16.03 7.64
N GLU A 143 9.05 -15.49 7.08
CA GLU A 143 10.33 -15.35 7.80
C GLU A 143 10.21 -14.43 9.00
N LEU A 144 9.48 -13.31 8.88
CA LEU A 144 9.22 -12.41 10.00
C LEU A 144 8.35 -13.04 11.09
N VAL A 145 7.33 -13.82 10.71
CA VAL A 145 6.48 -14.55 11.67
C VAL A 145 7.32 -15.58 12.44
N LYS A 146 8.12 -16.41 11.74
CA LYS A 146 9.02 -17.41 12.36
C LYS A 146 10.05 -16.79 13.29
N LYS A 147 10.64 -15.64 12.90
CA LYS A 147 11.61 -14.92 13.74
C LYS A 147 10.98 -14.45 15.05
N ARG A 148 9.70 -14.06 15.06
CA ARG A 148 9.00 -13.66 16.28
C ARG A 148 8.70 -14.85 17.18
N GLU A 149 8.24 -15.97 16.64
CA GLU A 149 8.01 -17.20 17.42
C GLU A 149 9.28 -17.66 18.14
N THR A 150 10.42 -17.59 17.44
CA THR A 150 11.74 -17.93 18.00
C THR A 150 12.13 -17.00 19.15
N ASN A 151 11.87 -15.69 19.02
CA ASN A 151 12.17 -14.70 20.08
C ASN A 151 11.25 -14.84 21.31
N VAL A 152 10.00 -15.27 21.12
CA VAL A 152 9.06 -15.51 22.22
C VAL A 152 9.39 -16.80 22.96
N SER A 153 9.85 -17.84 22.25
CA SER A 153 10.25 -19.12 22.85
C SER A 153 11.63 -19.10 23.51
N GLY A 154 12.50 -18.15 23.16
CA GLY A 154 13.90 -18.08 23.64
C GLY A 154 14.12 -17.37 24.98
N ASN A 155 13.10 -16.74 25.56
CA ASN A 155 13.28 -15.84 26.72
C ASN A 155 12.98 -16.45 28.11
N SER A 156 12.87 -17.78 28.22
CA SER A 156 12.86 -18.46 29.53
C SER A 156 14.23 -19.08 29.85
N GLY A 157 15.25 -18.25 30.09
CA GLY A 157 16.51 -18.78 30.61
C GLY A 157 17.71 -17.85 30.56
N VAL A 158 18.06 -17.33 31.75
CA VAL A 158 19.42 -16.96 32.17
C VAL A 158 19.95 -15.58 31.73
N LYS A 159 20.02 -14.69 32.74
CA LYS A 159 20.90 -13.53 32.81
C LYS A 159 22.37 -13.97 32.89
N GLU A 160 23.27 -13.42 32.07
CA GLU A 160 24.49 -12.73 32.52
C GLU A 160 25.25 -12.04 31.37
N SER A 161 25.78 -10.85 31.70
CA SER A 161 26.73 -9.93 31.06
C SER A 161 27.72 -10.49 30.00
N THR A 162 28.15 -9.76 28.95
CA THR A 162 29.00 -8.54 29.02
C THR A 162 29.09 -7.75 27.68
N ALA A 163 29.05 -6.42 27.83
CA ALA A 163 29.70 -5.29 27.12
C ALA A 163 30.17 -5.32 25.63
N SER A 164 29.65 -4.35 24.85
CA SER A 164 30.38 -3.38 24.00
C SER A 164 29.37 -2.35 23.43
N GLU A 165 29.19 -1.17 24.03
CA GLU A 165 29.69 0.15 23.59
C GLU A 165 29.47 0.42 22.08
N ASP A 166 28.41 1.15 21.68
CA ASP A 166 28.28 2.64 21.48
C ASP A 166 28.59 3.00 20.01
N GLU A 167 27.84 3.73 19.17
CA GLU A 167 26.87 4.85 19.26
C GLU A 167 25.90 4.73 18.04
N GLY A 168 24.68 5.26 17.97
CA GLY A 168 23.94 6.13 18.87
C GLY A 168 22.52 6.35 18.34
N TRP A 169 21.52 5.92 19.11
CA TRP A 169 20.12 6.34 18.99
C TRP A 169 19.61 6.61 20.41
N SER A 170 19.74 7.85 20.84
CA SER A 170 19.01 8.48 21.97
C SER A 170 18.56 9.85 21.44
N ASP A 171 17.43 10.43 21.76
CA ASP A 171 16.48 10.29 22.87
C ASP A 171 15.10 10.69 22.32
N PHE A 172 14.01 10.29 22.98
CA PHE A 172 13.00 11.21 23.52
C PHE A 172 11.90 10.40 24.23
N THR A 173 12.18 10.18 25.52
CA THR A 173 11.28 10.32 26.67
C THR A 173 9.83 9.85 26.55
N SER A 174 9.59 8.78 27.30
CA SER A 174 8.35 8.36 27.96
C SER A 174 7.54 9.50 28.58
N ILE A 175 6.24 9.52 28.30
CA ILE A 175 5.22 9.98 29.26
C ILE A 175 4.29 8.80 29.50
N GLU A 176 4.39 8.27 30.72
CA GLU A 176 3.41 7.40 31.35
C GLU A 176 2.16 8.23 31.67
N ASP A 177 0.97 7.70 31.37
CA ASP A 177 -0.26 8.02 32.10
C ASP A 177 -1.20 6.81 32.05
N ASP A 178 -0.97 5.93 33.02
CA ASP A 178 -1.94 5.40 33.98
C ASP A 178 -3.44 5.39 33.60
N ILE A 179 -3.95 4.24 33.13
CA ILE A 179 -5.29 3.76 33.53
C ILE A 179 -5.22 2.24 33.73
N SER A 180 -4.85 1.85 34.95
CA SER A 180 -5.28 0.57 35.51
C SER A 180 -6.72 0.69 36.04
N ARG A 181 -7.44 -0.45 36.03
CA ARG A 181 -8.72 -0.76 36.73
C ARG A 181 -9.97 -0.64 35.87
N PHE A 182 -10.48 -1.78 35.41
CA PHE A 182 -11.80 -2.28 35.84
C PHE A 182 -11.84 -3.81 35.70
N ASN A 183 -12.06 -4.45 36.84
CA ASN A 183 -12.25 -5.88 37.02
C ASN A 183 -13.64 -6.34 36.54
N ASP A 184 -13.67 -7.60 36.08
CA ASP A 184 -14.63 -8.67 36.36
C ASP A 184 -16.14 -8.38 36.32
N ILE A 185 -16.87 -9.14 35.49
CA ILE A 185 -18.15 -9.81 35.81
C ILE A 185 -18.44 -10.91 34.75
N PRO A 186 -19.10 -12.04 35.11
CA PRO A 186 -18.95 -13.31 34.42
C PRO A 186 -20.10 -13.70 33.45
N SER A 187 -19.69 -14.53 32.49
CA SER A 187 -20.41 -15.59 31.75
C SER A 187 -21.94 -15.73 31.90
N ALA A 188 -22.63 -15.73 30.76
CA ALA A 188 -23.86 -16.48 30.54
C ALA A 188 -23.76 -17.27 29.23
N LYS A 189 -23.90 -18.60 29.34
CA LYS A 189 -23.97 -19.57 28.23
C LYS A 189 -25.40 -19.66 27.68
N VAL A 190 -25.54 -20.32 26.51
CA VAL A 190 -26.64 -21.19 25.98
C VAL A 190 -27.13 -20.73 24.57
N PRO A 191 -27.39 -21.61 23.58
CA PRO A 191 -26.66 -22.78 23.07
C PRO A 191 -26.48 -22.77 21.52
N GLN A 192 -25.62 -23.68 21.02
CA GLN A 192 -25.33 -23.96 19.61
C GLN A 192 -26.55 -24.43 18.78
N GLU A 193 -26.54 -24.11 17.48
CA GLU A 193 -26.99 -25.03 16.43
C GLU A 193 -25.90 -25.18 15.35
N ASP A 194 -25.66 -26.44 15.01
CA ASP A 194 -24.53 -26.97 14.27
C ASP A 194 -24.61 -26.74 12.76
N TYR A 195 -23.51 -26.24 12.19
CA TYR A 195 -23.08 -26.66 10.86
C TYR A 195 -21.63 -27.14 10.95
N SER A 196 -21.50 -28.46 11.08
CA SER A 196 -20.24 -29.19 11.06
C SER A 196 -19.75 -29.31 9.61
N ILE A 197 -18.62 -28.67 9.31
CA ILE A 197 -17.74 -29.07 8.20
C ILE A 197 -16.33 -29.25 8.78
N GLY A 198 -15.93 -30.52 8.83
CA GLY A 198 -14.55 -30.98 8.65
C GLY A 198 -13.47 -30.36 9.53
N SER A 199 -13.23 -30.98 10.69
CA SER A 199 -11.96 -30.90 11.39
C SER A 199 -10.81 -31.41 10.51
N SER A 200 -9.91 -30.52 10.12
CA SER A 200 -8.52 -30.86 9.83
C SER A 200 -7.64 -29.70 10.32
N GLU A 201 -6.99 -29.95 11.44
CA GLU A 201 -5.64 -29.50 11.82
C GLU A 201 -5.24 -28.05 11.53
N ASP A 202 -4.99 -27.36 12.63
CA ASP A 202 -4.27 -26.09 12.84
C ASP A 202 -3.00 -25.94 11.97
N ALA A 203 -3.20 -25.67 10.67
CA ALA A 203 -2.23 -25.04 9.81
C ALA A 203 -2.56 -23.54 9.86
N GLY A 204 -1.74 -22.75 10.57
CA GLY A 204 -1.91 -21.31 10.66
C GLY A 204 -2.25 -20.72 9.30
N GLU A 205 -3.41 -20.06 9.20
CA GLU A 205 -3.99 -19.62 7.93
C GLU A 205 -3.00 -18.74 7.18
N LYS A 206 -2.43 -19.29 6.10
CA LYS A 206 -1.40 -18.67 5.27
C LYS A 206 -1.90 -17.35 4.68
N LEU A 207 -1.07 -16.31 4.73
CA LEU A 207 -1.33 -15.04 4.05
C LEU A 207 -1.54 -15.29 2.55
N MET A 208 -2.63 -14.79 2.00
CA MET A 208 -2.89 -14.74 0.57
C MET A 208 -2.65 -13.32 0.07
N VAL A 209 -1.67 -13.17 -0.82
CA VAL A 209 -1.31 -11.90 -1.45
C VAL A 209 -1.79 -11.93 -2.90
N SER A 210 -2.37 -10.83 -3.36
CA SER A 210 -2.62 -10.60 -4.78
C SER A 210 -2.17 -9.20 -5.19
N VAL A 211 -1.55 -9.09 -6.36
CA VAL A 211 -1.07 -7.82 -6.91
C VAL A 211 -1.81 -7.51 -8.21
N HIS A 212 -2.30 -6.28 -8.33
CA HIS A 212 -3.13 -5.85 -9.44
C HIS A 212 -2.69 -4.47 -9.93
N HIS A 213 -2.75 -4.29 -11.25
CA HIS A 213 -2.56 -2.96 -11.84
C HIS A 213 -3.83 -2.11 -11.68
N PHE A 214 -3.66 -0.89 -11.16
CA PHE A 214 -4.70 0.10 -10.97
C PHE A 214 -4.28 1.45 -11.59
N PRO A 215 -4.50 1.67 -12.90
CA PRO A 215 -3.88 2.77 -13.66
C PRO A 215 -4.41 4.18 -13.34
N LEU A 216 -5.32 4.36 -12.40
CA LEU A 216 -6.08 5.62 -12.22
C LEU A 216 -5.70 6.39 -10.95
N ILE A 217 -4.41 6.61 -10.77
CA ILE A 217 -3.89 7.47 -9.71
C ILE A 217 -3.47 8.80 -10.33
N LEU A 218 -4.38 9.77 -10.29
CA LEU A 218 -4.21 11.13 -10.79
C LEU A 218 -5.00 12.10 -9.91
N CYS A 219 -4.61 13.37 -9.89
CA CYS A 219 -5.27 14.44 -9.16
C CYS A 219 -6.17 15.24 -10.11
N PRO A 220 -7.48 14.93 -10.23
CA PRO A 220 -8.34 15.64 -11.16
C PRO A 220 -8.70 17.02 -10.62
N PHE A 221 -8.29 18.07 -11.32
CA PHE A 221 -8.66 19.45 -11.00
C PHE A 221 -10.04 19.82 -11.55
N SER A 222 -10.43 19.22 -12.69
CA SER A 222 -11.75 19.38 -13.30
C SER A 222 -12.11 18.11 -14.09
N PRO A 223 -13.35 17.97 -14.63
CA PRO A 223 -13.72 16.83 -15.46
C PRO A 223 -12.82 16.59 -16.68
N ARG A 224 -12.00 17.59 -17.09
CA ARG A 224 -11.14 17.55 -18.28
C ARG A 224 -9.67 17.87 -18.01
N VAL A 225 -9.32 18.18 -16.76
CA VAL A 225 -7.95 18.60 -16.39
C VAL A 225 -7.56 17.80 -15.16
N PHE A 226 -6.40 17.17 -15.23
CA PHE A 226 -5.77 16.51 -14.10
C PHE A 226 -4.29 16.86 -14.05
N VAL A 227 -3.73 16.71 -12.86
CA VAL A 227 -2.28 16.70 -12.64
C VAL A 227 -1.89 15.35 -12.07
N LEU A 228 -0.60 15.04 -12.08
CA LEU A 228 -0.08 13.83 -11.46
C LEU A 228 0.29 14.12 -10.00
N PRO A 229 0.18 13.12 -9.11
CA PRO A 229 0.51 13.31 -7.70
C PRO A 229 2.00 13.64 -7.55
N SER A 230 2.30 14.65 -6.74
CA SER A 230 3.66 15.10 -6.43
C SER A 230 4.16 14.62 -5.06
N GLU A 231 3.34 13.83 -4.37
CA GLU A 231 3.50 13.38 -2.97
C GLU A 231 3.18 14.44 -1.91
N GLY A 232 2.39 15.45 -2.27
CA GLY A 232 1.97 16.54 -1.36
C GLY A 232 0.80 17.37 -1.91
N SER A 233 -0.10 17.82 -1.03
CA SER A 233 -1.43 18.38 -1.39
C SER A 233 -1.43 19.59 -2.33
N VAL A 234 -0.32 20.28 -2.54
CA VAL A 234 -0.06 21.26 -3.60
C VAL A 234 1.46 21.29 -3.67
N ALA A 235 2.07 20.97 -4.81
CA ALA A 235 3.50 21.19 -5.03
C ALA A 235 3.89 22.53 -4.40
N GLU A 236 4.83 22.54 -3.45
CA GLU A 236 5.36 23.80 -2.94
C GLU A 236 5.70 24.67 -4.16
N ALA A 237 4.96 25.76 -4.31
CA ALA A 237 5.20 26.76 -5.32
C ALA A 237 6.50 27.48 -4.92
N SER A 238 7.62 26.89 -5.30
CA SER A 238 8.93 27.50 -5.18
C SER A 238 9.49 27.55 -6.59
N LEU A 239 9.49 28.75 -7.18
CA LEU A 239 10.28 29.07 -8.36
C LEU A 239 11.70 28.51 -8.12
N SER A 240 11.99 27.37 -8.78
CA SER A 240 13.21 26.55 -8.69
C SER A 240 13.68 26.16 -7.28
N VAL A 241 13.61 24.87 -6.95
CA VAL A 241 14.66 24.22 -6.17
C VAL A 241 15.02 22.88 -6.84
N GLU A 242 16.32 22.65 -6.93
CA GLU A 242 17.01 21.55 -7.59
C GLU A 242 16.68 20.18 -6.98
N HIS A 243 15.58 19.52 -7.33
CA HIS A 243 15.52 18.06 -7.20
C HIS A 243 14.69 17.42 -8.32
N GLU A 244 15.36 16.48 -8.98
CA GLU A 244 14.93 15.40 -9.88
C GLU A 244 13.64 15.64 -10.68
N ASN A 245 13.77 15.70 -12.00
CA ASN A 245 12.67 15.82 -12.96
C ASN A 245 11.73 14.59 -12.95
N SER A 246 11.23 14.10 -11.82
CA SER A 246 10.31 12.96 -11.72
C SER A 246 8.86 13.42 -11.56
N ILE A 247 7.92 12.49 -11.72
CA ILE A 247 6.48 12.76 -11.60
C ILE A 247 6.00 12.69 -10.15
N SER A 248 6.61 11.80 -9.37
CA SER A 248 6.40 11.62 -7.94
C SER A 248 7.73 11.23 -7.29
N SER A 249 7.90 11.45 -6.00
CA SER A 249 9.18 11.15 -5.31
C SER A 249 9.53 9.64 -5.25
N GLY A 250 8.55 8.77 -5.44
CA GLY A 250 8.71 7.32 -5.59
C GLY A 250 8.77 6.84 -7.03
N LEU A 251 8.91 7.76 -8.00
CA LEU A 251 9.21 7.45 -9.39
C LEU A 251 10.59 8.01 -9.77
N PRO A 252 11.32 7.33 -10.65
CA PRO A 252 12.61 7.80 -11.16
C PRO A 252 12.47 9.10 -11.97
N PRO A 253 13.54 9.90 -12.08
CA PRO A 253 13.54 11.12 -12.89
C PRO A 253 13.32 10.84 -14.39
N LEU A 254 12.53 11.70 -15.03
CA LEU A 254 12.26 11.74 -16.48
C LEU A 254 13.52 12.08 -17.29
N SER A 255 14.50 12.75 -16.70
CA SER A 255 15.76 13.07 -17.36
C SER A 255 16.91 12.87 -16.39
N THR A 256 17.91 12.11 -16.81
CA THR A 256 19.13 11.83 -16.05
C THR A 256 20.20 12.90 -16.26
N GLY A 257 19.90 13.98 -16.99
CA GLY A 257 20.83 15.08 -17.27
C GLY A 257 22.02 14.71 -18.17
N LYS A 258 22.12 13.46 -18.63
CA LYS A 258 23.11 13.00 -19.60
C LYS A 258 22.62 13.29 -21.02
N ILE A 259 23.52 13.78 -21.88
CA ILE A 259 23.26 13.84 -23.31
C ILE A 259 23.02 12.40 -23.75
N ALA A 260 21.83 12.12 -24.26
CA ALA A 260 21.42 10.78 -24.66
C ALA A 260 22.26 10.35 -25.88
N ASP A 261 23.40 9.71 -25.63
CA ASP A 261 24.09 8.92 -26.65
C ASP A 261 23.24 7.66 -26.88
N THR A 262 22.45 7.69 -27.96
CA THR A 262 21.80 6.55 -28.64
C THR A 262 21.06 5.52 -27.75
N GLU A 263 19.72 5.53 -27.87
CA GLU A 263 18.76 4.46 -27.51
C GLU A 263 18.43 4.22 -26.01
N ASP A 264 19.17 4.78 -25.06
CA ASP A 264 18.82 4.63 -23.63
C ASP A 264 17.80 5.69 -23.17
N PHE A 265 16.51 5.34 -23.20
CA PHE A 265 15.45 6.14 -22.58
C PHE A 265 15.56 6.09 -21.06
N SER A 266 15.37 7.23 -20.39
CA SER A 266 15.40 7.25 -18.92
C SER A 266 14.27 6.36 -18.36
N PRO A 267 14.53 5.62 -17.27
CA PRO A 267 13.50 4.77 -16.67
C PRO A 267 12.25 5.56 -16.27
N GLY A 268 12.42 6.80 -15.79
CA GLY A 268 11.30 7.69 -15.46
C GLY A 268 10.45 8.03 -16.68
N ALA A 269 11.06 8.32 -17.84
CA ALA A 269 10.31 8.60 -19.06
C ALA A 269 9.53 7.37 -19.57
N THR A 270 10.13 6.18 -19.49
CA THR A 270 9.48 4.92 -19.86
C THR A 270 8.28 4.63 -18.97
N LEU A 271 8.45 4.72 -17.65
CA LEU A 271 7.35 4.52 -16.68
C LEU A 271 6.21 5.50 -16.91
N THR A 272 6.55 6.76 -17.19
CA THR A 272 5.58 7.82 -17.50
C THR A 272 4.79 7.53 -18.76
N ALA A 273 5.49 7.18 -19.85
CA ALA A 273 4.86 6.87 -21.12
C ALA A 273 3.90 5.68 -20.96
N GLN A 274 4.31 4.66 -20.21
CA GLN A 274 3.50 3.48 -19.93
C GLN A 274 2.28 3.81 -19.07
N PHE A 275 2.45 4.62 -18.03
CA PHE A 275 1.33 5.13 -17.23
C PHE A 275 0.31 5.89 -18.11
N LEU A 276 0.77 6.85 -18.92
CA LEU A 276 -0.10 7.64 -19.81
C LEU A 276 -0.81 6.76 -20.85
N TYR A 277 -0.12 5.75 -21.37
CA TYR A 277 -0.71 4.78 -22.30
C TYR A 277 -1.83 3.98 -21.65
N HIS A 278 -1.59 3.39 -20.47
CA HIS A 278 -2.62 2.63 -19.74
C HIS A 278 -3.78 3.52 -19.28
N LEU A 279 -3.49 4.76 -18.90
CA LEU A 279 -4.51 5.76 -18.58
C LEU A 279 -5.41 6.05 -19.77
N ALA A 280 -4.82 6.32 -20.94
CA ALA A 280 -5.56 6.59 -22.17
C ALA A 280 -6.43 5.40 -22.57
N LEU A 281 -5.89 4.18 -22.52
CA LEU A 281 -6.65 2.96 -22.76
C LEU A 281 -7.84 2.81 -21.80
N LYS A 282 -7.63 3.06 -20.50
CA LYS A 282 -8.67 2.93 -19.48
C LYS A 282 -9.81 3.94 -19.68
N MET A 283 -9.49 5.12 -20.21
CA MET A 283 -10.46 6.18 -20.54
C MET A 283 -11.04 6.08 -21.95
N ASP A 284 -10.68 5.06 -22.74
CA ASP A 284 -11.03 4.92 -24.15
C ASP A 284 -10.63 6.16 -24.99
N LEU A 285 -9.44 6.69 -24.69
CA LEU A 285 -8.86 7.86 -25.35
C LEU A 285 -7.82 7.43 -26.38
N LYS A 286 -7.82 8.13 -27.53
CA LYS A 286 -6.76 8.05 -28.52
C LYS A 286 -5.72 9.13 -28.25
N LEU A 287 -4.48 8.72 -27.99
CA LEU A 287 -3.35 9.65 -27.88
C LEU A 287 -2.92 10.11 -29.27
N GLU A 288 -2.83 11.42 -29.47
CA GLU A 288 -2.23 12.03 -30.67
C GLU A 288 -0.89 12.63 -30.27
N ILE A 289 0.19 12.16 -30.89
CA ILE A 289 1.54 12.66 -30.66
C ILE A 289 1.80 13.72 -31.72
N PHE A 290 1.99 14.97 -31.28
CA PHE A 290 2.40 16.06 -32.15
C PHE A 290 3.91 16.24 -32.01
N SER A 291 4.68 16.00 -33.07
CA SER A 291 6.07 16.41 -33.15
C SER A 291 6.14 17.85 -33.66
N GLY A 292 6.70 18.75 -32.85
CA GLY A 292 7.03 20.13 -33.24
C GLY A 292 8.39 20.24 -33.89
#